data_AF-A0A1N7RED5-F1
#
_entry.id   AF-A0A1N7RED5-F1
#
_cell.length_a   1.000
_cell.length_b   1.000
_cell.length_c   1.000
_cell.angle_alpha   90.00
_cell.angle_beta   90.00
_cell.angle_gamma   90.00
#
_symmetry.space_group_name_H-M   'P 1'
#
loop_
_entity.id
_entity.type
_entity.pdbx_description
1 polymer ?
#
loop_
_entity_poly.entity_id
_entity_poly.type
_entity_poly.pdbx_seq_one_letter_code
_entity_poly.pdbx_strand_id
1 'polypeptide(L)'
;MQSDNNNYLTHTLPVIYTALTHGLLTKEDVMNWAYHIIDQEEQPDIIIIDLVLSGSKSIQETYHYLGQGDADTIHGRPLLGLLHHQYKSSNFDLAKTIQTLYSLTITTNLNGIETNTIYYIEYINDDYLEGYVTPEELSQKIRQFLETYQHYTIYNNDQWPELDKKIDEIQAAAQHP
;
A
#
# COMPACT_ATOMS: atom_id res chain seq x y z
N MET A 1 26.98 10.27 -12.51
CA MET A 1 25.62 10.64 -12.09
C MET A 1 25.42 10.00 -10.74
N GLN A 2 25.38 10.78 -9.68
CA GLN A 2 24.95 10.29 -8.37
C GLN A 2 23.44 10.12 -8.49
N SER A 3 22.98 8.87 -8.59
CA SER A 3 21.56 8.56 -8.44
C SER A 3 21.12 9.02 -7.04
N ASP A 4 19.88 9.49 -6.94
CA ASP A 4 19.18 9.87 -5.71
C ASP A 4 18.98 8.64 -4.79
N ASN A 5 20.07 7.99 -4.38
CA ASN A 5 20.14 6.67 -3.72
C ASN A 5 19.49 6.64 -2.31
N ASN A 6 18.93 7.75 -1.82
CA ASN A 6 18.34 7.84 -0.49
C ASN A 6 16.80 7.80 -0.47
N ASN A 7 16.15 7.64 -1.63
CA ASN A 7 14.69 7.77 -1.72
C ASN A 7 13.91 6.66 -0.97
N TYR A 8 14.54 5.50 -0.76
CA TYR A 8 13.92 4.38 -0.06
C TYR A 8 13.66 4.68 1.42
N LEU A 9 14.61 5.33 2.09
CA LEU A 9 14.59 5.54 3.53
C LEU A 9 13.42 6.42 3.97
N THR A 10 13.10 7.44 3.18
CA THR A 10 12.04 8.40 3.50
C THR A 10 10.67 8.00 2.98
N HIS A 11 10.57 7.26 1.87
CA HIS A 11 9.29 7.04 1.20
C HIS A 11 8.89 5.57 1.05
N THR A 12 9.85 4.65 0.92
CA THR A 12 9.55 3.23 0.63
C THR A 12 9.52 2.37 1.88
N LEU A 13 10.51 2.52 2.78
CA LEU A 13 10.56 1.72 4.01
C LEU A 13 9.35 1.94 4.94
N PRO A 14 8.84 3.18 5.15
CA PRO A 14 7.63 3.39 5.94
C PRO A 14 6.38 2.74 5.32
N VAL A 15 6.30 2.71 3.99
CA VAL A 15 5.22 2.03 3.27
C VAL A 15 5.32 0.52 3.48
N ILE A 16 6.51 -0.06 3.37
CA ILE A 16 6.73 -1.50 3.59
C ILE A 16 6.44 -1.88 5.05
N TYR A 17 6.86 -1.05 6.00
CA TYR A 17 6.50 -1.21 7.41
C TYR A 17 4.98 -1.29 7.59
N THR A 18 4.27 -0.30 7.07
CA THR A 18 2.80 -0.24 7.17
C THR A 18 2.13 -1.39 6.44
N ALA A 19 2.68 -1.83 5.30
CA ALA A 19 2.17 -2.97 4.58
C ALA A 19 2.30 -4.27 5.40
N LEU A 20 3.45 -4.50 6.05
CA LEU A 20 3.65 -5.64 6.95
C LEU A 20 2.69 -5.61 8.13
N THR A 21 2.50 -4.46 8.79
CA THR A 21 1.62 -4.38 9.98
C THR A 21 0.16 -4.64 9.65
N HIS A 22 -0.27 -4.34 8.41
CA HIS A 22 -1.62 -4.63 7.93
C HIS A 22 -1.76 -6.03 7.31
N GLY A 23 -0.67 -6.79 7.21
CA GLY A 23 -0.64 -8.10 6.54
C GLY A 23 -0.76 -8.04 5.02
N LEU A 24 -0.51 -6.87 4.43
CA LEU A 24 -0.48 -6.66 2.97
C LEU A 24 0.77 -7.27 2.33
N LEU A 25 1.82 -7.43 3.13
CA LEU A 25 3.04 -8.13 2.78
C LEU A 25 3.37 -9.14 3.86
N THR A 26 4.04 -10.20 3.45
CA THR A 26 4.72 -11.13 4.35
C THR A 26 6.18 -10.70 4.54
N LYS A 27 6.83 -11.27 5.55
CA LYS A 27 8.28 -11.11 5.71
C LYS A 27 9.03 -11.57 4.45
N GLU A 28 8.59 -12.65 3.83
CA GLU A 28 9.21 -13.19 2.62
C GLU A 28 9.14 -12.19 1.46
N ASP A 29 7.99 -11.53 1.26
CA ASP A 29 7.85 -10.48 0.25
C ASP A 29 8.85 -9.33 0.46
N VAL A 30 9.04 -8.91 1.72
CA VAL A 30 10.00 -7.85 2.06
C VAL A 30 11.44 -8.29 1.82
N MET A 31 11.78 -9.54 2.12
CA MET A 31 13.11 -10.06 1.81
C MET A 31 13.34 -10.14 0.31
N ASN A 32 12.36 -10.63 -0.46
CA ASN A 32 12.45 -10.72 -1.91
C ASN A 32 12.60 -9.34 -2.55
N TRP A 33 11.87 -8.34 -2.06
CA TRP A 33 12.06 -6.95 -2.45
C TRP A 33 13.48 -6.44 -2.13
N ALA A 34 13.98 -6.67 -0.92
CA ALA A 34 15.32 -6.20 -0.54
C ALA A 34 16.42 -6.88 -1.37
N TYR A 35 16.30 -8.18 -1.65
CA TYR A 35 17.20 -8.89 -2.58
C TYR A 35 17.13 -8.32 -3.99
N HIS A 36 15.94 -7.97 -4.47
CA HIS A 36 15.77 -7.34 -5.78
C HIS A 36 16.51 -6.01 -5.86
N ILE A 37 16.42 -5.15 -4.82
CA ILE A 37 17.17 -3.89 -4.77
C ILE A 37 18.69 -4.15 -4.82
N ILE A 38 19.19 -5.10 -4.03
CA ILE A 38 20.62 -5.45 -4.01
C ILE A 38 21.13 -5.91 -5.38
N ASP A 39 20.31 -6.66 -6.13
CA ASP A 39 20.68 -7.17 -7.46
C ASP A 39 20.69 -6.08 -8.54
N GLN A 40 19.87 -5.03 -8.39
CA GLN A 40 19.76 -3.93 -9.35
C GLN A 40 20.78 -2.81 -9.09
N GLU A 41 21.23 -2.63 -7.85
CA GLU A 41 22.10 -1.51 -7.47
C GLU A 41 23.58 -1.92 -7.38
N GLU A 42 24.45 -1.15 -8.05
CA GLU A 42 25.91 -1.37 -7.95
C GLU A 42 26.44 -1.12 -6.52
N GLN A 43 25.80 -0.22 -5.78
CA GLN A 43 26.12 0.11 -4.39
C GLN A 43 24.84 0.25 -3.56
N PRO A 44 24.24 -0.86 -3.10
CA PRO A 44 23.03 -0.85 -2.30
C PRO A 44 23.25 -0.16 -0.95
N ASP A 45 22.22 0.51 -0.44
CA ASP A 45 22.28 1.13 0.89
C ASP A 45 22.52 0.08 2.00
N ILE A 46 23.34 0.44 2.99
CA ILE A 46 23.70 -0.43 4.11
C ILE A 46 22.47 -0.92 4.89
N ILE A 47 21.41 -0.12 4.97
CA ILE A 47 20.16 -0.50 5.64
C ILE A 47 19.48 -1.66 4.91
N ILE A 48 19.53 -1.68 3.57
CA ILE A 48 18.96 -2.77 2.75
C ILE A 48 19.81 -4.04 2.91
N ILE A 49 21.14 -3.90 2.94
CA ILE A 49 22.06 -5.01 3.22
C ILE A 49 21.78 -5.60 4.61
N ASP A 50 21.70 -4.76 5.64
CA ASP A 50 21.42 -5.17 7.01
C ASP A 50 20.04 -5.83 7.15
N LEU A 51 19.02 -5.31 6.44
CA LEU A 51 17.68 -5.89 6.39
C LEU A 51 17.72 -7.33 5.87
N VAL A 52 18.45 -7.58 4.77
CA VAL A 52 18.62 -8.92 4.20
C VAL A 52 19.40 -9.84 5.14
N LEU A 53 20.49 -9.36 5.74
CA LEU A 53 21.27 -10.13 6.71
C LEU A 53 20.45 -10.47 7.96
N SER A 54 19.49 -9.62 8.32
CA SER A 54 18.50 -9.87 9.39
C SER A 54 17.44 -10.90 9.00
N GLY A 55 17.35 -11.33 7.74
CA GLY A 55 16.33 -12.25 7.23
C GLY A 55 16.27 -13.59 7.97
N SER A 56 17.34 -14.00 8.64
CA SER A 56 17.40 -15.18 9.52
C SER A 56 16.80 -14.97 10.93
N LYS A 57 16.40 -13.75 11.28
CA LYS A 57 16.01 -13.32 12.62
C LYS A 57 14.51 -13.03 12.75
N SER A 58 14.06 -12.59 13.91
CA SER A 58 12.63 -12.40 14.23
C SER A 58 11.97 -11.25 13.42
N ILE A 59 10.64 -11.27 13.28
CA ILE A 59 9.89 -10.20 12.60
C ILE A 59 10.08 -8.83 13.27
N GLN A 60 10.38 -8.82 14.58
CA GLN A 60 10.66 -7.62 15.35
C GLN A 60 11.93 -6.90 14.87
N GLU A 61 12.94 -7.64 14.42
CA GLU A 61 14.13 -7.04 13.83
C GLU A 61 13.85 -6.48 12.45
N THR A 62 13.03 -7.17 11.64
CA THR A 62 12.55 -6.62 10.35
C THR A 62 11.84 -5.28 10.57
N TYR A 63 10.96 -5.18 11.58
CA TYR A 63 10.31 -3.90 11.93
C TYR A 63 11.29 -2.81 12.36
N HIS A 64 12.38 -3.16 13.05
CA HIS A 64 13.39 -2.19 13.46
C HIS A 64 14.08 -1.52 12.26
N TYR A 65 14.44 -2.31 11.24
CA TYR A 65 15.14 -1.80 10.06
C TYR A 65 14.26 -1.00 9.11
N LEU A 66 12.97 -1.33 9.02
CA LEU A 66 12.04 -0.59 8.16
C LEU A 66 11.71 0.81 8.72
N GLY A 67 11.86 1.00 10.04
CA GLY A 67 11.49 2.25 10.69
C GLY A 67 9.97 2.47 10.74
N GLN A 68 9.52 3.17 11.77
CA GLN A 68 8.14 3.66 11.81
C GLN A 68 8.09 5.02 11.10
N GLY A 69 7.11 5.20 10.22
CA GLY A 69 6.80 6.50 9.64
C GLY A 69 5.68 7.21 10.42
N ASP A 70 5.62 8.53 10.29
CA ASP A 70 4.46 9.29 10.72
C ASP A 70 3.34 9.13 9.70
N ALA A 71 2.09 8.96 10.15
CA ALA A 71 0.94 8.73 9.28
C ALA A 71 0.84 9.77 8.15
N ASP A 72 1.08 11.05 8.45
CA ASP A 72 1.03 12.17 7.50
C ASP A 72 2.12 12.10 6.41
N THR A 73 3.13 11.25 6.59
CA THR A 73 4.28 11.09 5.69
C THR A 73 4.25 9.76 4.92
N ILE A 74 3.46 8.78 5.38
CA ILE A 74 3.35 7.48 4.72
C ILE A 74 2.47 7.61 3.49
N HIS A 75 3.03 7.34 2.32
CA HIS A 75 2.30 7.39 1.06
C HIS A 75 1.25 6.27 0.98
N GLY A 76 -0.04 6.63 0.96
CA GLY A 76 -1.14 5.66 1.04
C GLY A 76 -1.46 4.90 -0.26
N ARG A 77 -1.19 5.48 -1.43
CA ARG A 77 -1.57 4.86 -2.74
C ARG A 77 -0.89 3.53 -3.02
N PRO A 78 0.41 3.34 -2.74
CA PRO A 78 1.04 2.02 -2.84
C PRO A 78 0.34 0.97 -1.96
N LEU A 79 -0.13 1.35 -0.77
CA LEU A 79 -0.84 0.44 0.15
C LEU A 79 -2.22 0.06 -0.39
N LEU A 80 -2.92 0.98 -1.05
CA LEU A 80 -4.16 0.67 -1.77
C LEU A 80 -3.92 -0.32 -2.92
N GLY A 81 -2.81 -0.18 -3.65
CA GLY A 81 -2.43 -1.14 -4.68
C GLY A 81 -2.07 -2.52 -4.13
N LEU A 82 -1.34 -2.58 -3.01
CA LEU A 82 -1.07 -3.85 -2.33
C LEU A 82 -2.36 -4.50 -1.84
N LEU A 83 -3.30 -3.72 -1.29
CA LEU A 83 -4.60 -4.21 -0.87
C LEU A 83 -5.42 -4.73 -2.06
N HIS A 84 -5.38 -4.05 -3.21
CA HIS A 84 -5.96 -4.56 -4.46
C HIS A 84 -5.45 -5.96 -4.79
N HIS A 85 -4.13 -6.19 -4.71
CA HIS A 85 -3.54 -7.51 -5.02
C HIS A 85 -3.97 -8.59 -4.01
N GLN A 86 -4.01 -8.28 -2.72
CA GLN A 86 -4.49 -9.22 -1.69
C GLN A 86 -5.97 -9.57 -1.86
N TYR A 87 -6.80 -8.58 -2.16
CA TYR A 87 -8.23 -8.78 -2.41
C TYR A 87 -8.48 -9.58 -3.70
N LYS A 88 -7.80 -9.21 -4.80
CA LYS A 88 -7.90 -9.89 -6.10
C LYS A 88 -7.45 -11.35 -6.04
N SER A 89 -6.43 -11.64 -5.23
CA SER A 89 -5.92 -13.00 -5.03
C SER A 89 -6.73 -13.81 -4.01
N SER A 90 -7.81 -13.25 -3.45
CA SER A 90 -8.63 -13.87 -2.40
C SER A 90 -7.87 -14.21 -1.11
N ASN A 91 -6.73 -13.56 -0.88
CA ASN A 91 -6.02 -13.66 0.40
C ASN A 91 -6.73 -12.85 1.48
N PHE A 92 -7.35 -11.73 1.09
CA PHE A 92 -8.19 -10.92 1.95
C PHE A 92 -9.65 -11.08 1.52
N ASP A 93 -10.52 -11.38 2.49
CA ASP A 93 -11.96 -11.37 2.28
C ASP A 93 -12.52 -9.95 2.34
N LEU A 94 -13.84 -9.82 2.15
CA LEU A 94 -14.54 -8.54 2.14
C LEU A 94 -14.36 -7.78 3.46
N ALA A 95 -14.57 -8.45 4.59
CA ALA A 95 -14.50 -7.84 5.91
C ALA A 95 -13.08 -7.34 6.23
N LYS A 96 -12.06 -8.17 5.95
CA LYS A 96 -10.66 -7.80 6.13
C LYS A 96 -10.26 -6.64 5.22
N THR A 97 -10.76 -6.62 3.99
CA THR A 97 -10.48 -5.54 3.03
C THR A 97 -11.04 -4.21 3.51
N ILE A 98 -12.29 -4.18 3.99
CA ILE A 98 -12.93 -2.97 4.52
C ILE A 98 -12.21 -2.49 5.79
N GLN A 99 -11.89 -3.41 6.71
CA GLN A 99 -11.12 -3.10 7.90
C GLN A 99 -9.76 -2.45 7.55
N THR A 100 -9.05 -3.03 6.58
CA THR A 100 -7.77 -2.49 6.15
C THR A 100 -7.93 -1.14 5.46
N LEU A 101 -8.93 -0.93 4.60
CA LEU A 101 -9.22 0.37 3.98
C LEU A 101 -9.38 1.46 5.04
N TYR A 102 -10.22 1.23 6.06
CA TYR A 102 -10.44 2.18 7.14
C TYR A 102 -9.15 2.42 7.97
N SER A 103 -8.39 1.37 8.27
CA SER A 103 -7.11 1.52 8.99
C SER A 103 -6.11 2.38 8.22
N LEU A 104 -6.11 2.30 6.88
CA LEU A 104 -5.22 3.12 6.04
C LEU A 104 -5.58 4.61 6.09
N THR A 105 -6.84 5.00 6.30
CA THR A 105 -7.20 6.43 6.46
C THR A 105 -6.62 7.04 7.74
N ILE A 106 -6.23 6.21 8.71
CA ILE A 106 -5.66 6.64 10.00
C ILE A 106 -4.13 6.60 9.96
N THR A 107 -3.56 5.67 9.19
CA THR A 107 -2.12 5.35 9.23
C THR A 107 -1.33 5.88 8.05
N THR A 108 -1.99 6.54 7.10
CA THR A 108 -1.36 6.98 5.85
C THR A 108 -1.90 8.32 5.35
N ASN A 109 -1.12 8.99 4.51
CA ASN A 109 -1.50 10.18 3.79
C ASN A 109 -2.25 9.78 2.51
N LEU A 110 -3.57 9.78 2.61
CA LEU A 110 -4.50 9.66 1.50
C LEU A 110 -5.10 11.04 1.20
N ASN A 111 -5.38 11.30 -0.08
CA ASN A 111 -6.02 12.55 -0.44
C ASN A 111 -7.51 12.56 -0.04
N GLY A 112 -8.15 13.73 -0.17
CA GLY A 112 -9.56 13.88 0.22
C GLY A 112 -10.54 13.01 -0.59
N ILE A 113 -10.23 12.73 -1.86
CA ILE A 113 -11.09 11.89 -2.73
C ILE A 113 -11.01 10.44 -2.28
N GLU A 114 -9.79 9.94 -2.03
CA GLU A 114 -9.52 8.61 -1.50
C GLU A 114 -10.21 8.40 -0.15
N THR A 115 -10.00 9.34 0.77
CA THR A 115 -10.56 9.29 2.12
C THR A 115 -12.09 9.30 2.09
N ASN A 116 -12.70 10.20 1.31
CA ASN A 116 -14.15 10.25 1.16
C ASN A 116 -14.73 8.99 0.51
N THR A 117 -14.01 8.39 -0.45
CA THR A 117 -14.44 7.15 -1.09
C THR A 117 -14.41 5.99 -0.10
N ILE A 118 -13.39 5.92 0.77
CA ILE A 118 -13.31 4.91 1.81
C ILE A 118 -14.45 5.05 2.82
N TYR A 119 -14.76 6.28 3.28
CA TYR A 119 -15.91 6.51 4.15
C TYR A 119 -17.24 6.17 3.48
N TYR A 120 -17.37 6.41 2.17
CA TYR A 120 -18.55 5.99 1.44
C TYR A 120 -18.67 4.46 1.36
N ILE A 121 -17.55 3.74 1.19
CA ILE A 121 -17.54 2.26 1.25
C ILE A 121 -17.94 1.77 2.65
N GLU A 122 -17.47 2.42 3.71
CA GLU A 122 -17.86 2.11 5.09
C GLU A 122 -19.37 2.29 5.30
N TYR A 123 -19.93 3.40 4.81
CA TYR A 123 -21.38 3.63 4.83
C TYR A 123 -22.16 2.55 4.08
N ILE A 124 -21.71 2.14 2.89
CA ILE A 124 -22.34 1.03 2.14
C ILE A 124 -22.20 -0.30 2.91
N ASN A 125 -21.11 -0.49 3.65
CA ASN A 125 -20.94 -1.66 4.49
C ASN A 125 -21.98 -1.71 5.63
N ASP A 126 -22.32 -0.57 6.23
CA ASP A 126 -23.41 -0.51 7.21
C ASP A 126 -24.75 -0.90 6.57
N ASP A 127 -25.06 -0.37 5.38
CA ASP A 127 -26.26 -0.76 4.62
C ASP A 127 -26.26 -2.27 4.28
N TYR A 128 -25.10 -2.85 3.98
CA TYR A 128 -24.95 -4.30 3.77
C TYR A 128 -25.24 -5.10 5.05
N LEU A 129 -24.71 -4.67 6.19
CA LEU A 129 -24.95 -5.31 7.49
C LEU A 129 -26.43 -5.24 7.91
N GLU A 130 -27.13 -4.18 7.53
CA GLU A 130 -28.58 -4.03 7.72
C GLU A 130 -29.44 -4.75 6.67
N GLY A 131 -28.81 -5.32 5.62
CA GLY A 131 -29.46 -6.10 4.57
C GLY A 131 -30.09 -5.28 3.44
N TYR A 132 -29.75 -4.00 3.32
CA TYR A 132 -30.20 -3.13 2.23
C TYR A 132 -29.35 -3.23 0.97
N VAL A 133 -28.09 -3.68 1.10
CA VAL A 133 -27.13 -3.84 0.01
C VAL A 133 -26.70 -5.30 -0.09
N THR A 134 -26.50 -5.79 -1.31
CA THR A 134 -26.01 -7.15 -1.56
C THR A 134 -24.49 -7.25 -1.40
N PRO A 135 -23.95 -8.44 -1.06
CA PRO A 135 -22.49 -8.65 -1.04
C PRO A 135 -21.82 -8.30 -2.38
N GLU A 136 -22.49 -8.57 -3.51
CA GLU A 136 -22.02 -8.30 -4.86
C GLU A 136 -21.87 -6.80 -5.12
N GLU A 137 -22.83 -5.98 -4.69
CA GLU A 137 -22.78 -4.52 -4.84
C GLU A 137 -21.62 -3.91 -4.05
N LEU A 138 -21.46 -4.31 -2.77
CA LEU A 138 -20.35 -3.86 -1.94
C LEU A 138 -18.98 -4.31 -2.50
N SER A 139 -18.89 -5.58 -2.92
CA SER A 139 -17.71 -6.14 -3.59
C SER A 139 -17.36 -5.39 -4.88
N GLN A 140 -18.36 -5.04 -5.68
CA GLN A 140 -18.16 -4.27 -6.91
C GLN A 140 -17.63 -2.87 -6.60
N LYS A 141 -18.14 -2.18 -5.57
CA LYS A 141 -17.65 -0.85 -5.17
C LYS A 141 -16.20 -0.88 -4.71
N ILE A 142 -15.85 -1.85 -3.87
CA ILE A 142 -14.47 -2.04 -3.41
C ILE A 142 -13.55 -2.34 -4.58
N ARG A 143 -13.96 -3.24 -5.49
CA ARG A 143 -13.18 -3.58 -6.68
C ARG A 143 -12.93 -2.36 -7.57
N GLN A 144 -13.98 -1.61 -7.90
CA GLN A 144 -13.88 -0.42 -8.74
C GLN A 144 -12.92 0.62 -8.14
N PHE A 145 -12.99 0.83 -6.83
CA PHE A 145 -12.07 1.73 -6.15
C PHE A 145 -10.62 1.23 -6.21
N LEU A 146 -10.38 -0.02 -5.79
CA LEU A 146 -9.05 -0.61 -5.69
C LEU A 146 -8.37 -0.83 -7.06
N GLU A 147 -9.14 -1.09 -8.12
CA GLU A 147 -8.63 -1.28 -9.48
C GLU A 147 -7.90 -0.04 -10.03
N THR A 148 -8.24 1.15 -9.50
CA THR A 148 -7.54 2.41 -9.80
C THR A 148 -6.05 2.32 -9.44
N TYR A 149 -5.70 1.56 -8.39
CA TYR A 149 -4.34 1.42 -7.86
C TYR A 149 -3.65 0.11 -8.28
N GLN A 150 -4.19 -0.61 -9.27
CA GLN A 150 -3.71 -1.96 -9.62
C GLN A 150 -2.25 -2.03 -10.09
N HIS A 151 -1.67 -0.90 -10.52
CA HIS A 151 -0.31 -0.84 -11.06
C HIS A 151 0.77 -0.60 -10.00
N TYR A 152 0.39 -0.32 -8.75
CA TYR A 152 1.38 -0.20 -7.68
C TYR A 152 1.83 -1.59 -7.24
N THR A 153 3.14 -1.74 -7.08
CA THR A 153 3.80 -2.88 -6.46
C THR A 153 4.95 -2.36 -5.60
N ILE A 154 5.53 -3.21 -4.74
CA ILE A 154 6.77 -2.84 -4.04
C ILE A 154 8.00 -2.83 -4.95
N TYR A 155 7.94 -3.48 -6.11
CA TYR A 155 9.06 -3.63 -7.04
C TYR A 155 9.17 -2.49 -8.07
N ASN A 156 8.20 -1.58 -8.12
CA ASN A 156 8.21 -0.43 -9.03
C ASN A 156 8.10 0.89 -8.27
N ASN A 157 8.78 1.00 -7.14
CA ASN A 157 8.75 2.18 -6.27
C ASN A 157 9.34 3.43 -6.93
N ASP A 158 10.23 3.25 -7.90
CA ASP A 158 10.73 4.29 -8.80
C ASP A 158 9.62 4.92 -9.68
N GLN A 159 8.57 4.15 -10.01
CA GLN A 159 7.46 4.58 -10.86
C GLN A 159 6.32 5.24 -10.08
N TRP A 160 6.30 5.16 -8.75
CA TRP A 160 5.18 5.67 -7.94
C TRP A 160 4.84 7.14 -8.22
N PRO A 161 5.79 8.08 -8.36
CA PRO A 161 5.45 9.48 -8.68
C PRO A 161 4.73 9.66 -10.01
N GLU A 162 4.99 8.80 -11.00
CA GLU A 162 4.29 8.82 -12.28
C GLU A 162 2.90 8.20 -12.18
N LEU A 163 2.76 7.13 -11.38
CA LEU A 163 1.46 6.54 -11.09
C LEU A 163 0.57 7.56 -10.37
N ASP A 164 1.10 8.28 -9.38
CA ASP A 164 0.36 9.29 -8.63
C ASP A 164 -0.27 10.34 -9.54
N LYS A 165 0.52 10.85 -10.50
CA LYS A 165 0.04 11.83 -11.49
C LYS A 165 -1.11 11.27 -12.31
N LYS A 166 -1.01 10.01 -12.75
CA LYS A 166 -2.10 9.35 -13.50
C LYS A 166 -3.37 9.23 -12.67
N ILE A 167 -3.24 8.89 -11.39
CA ILE A 167 -4.39 8.82 -10.47
C ILE A 167 -5.01 10.20 -10.29
N ASP A 168 -4.19 11.24 -10.10
CA ASP A 168 -4.67 12.61 -9.96
C ASP A 168 -5.43 13.07 -11.22
N GLU A 169 -4.92 12.75 -12.41
CA GLU A 169 -5.60 13.04 -13.69
C GLU A 169 -6.95 12.31 -13.81
N ILE A 170 -7.01 11.03 -13.45
CA ILE A 170 -8.25 10.23 -13.46
C ILE A 170 -9.27 10.84 -12.48
N GLN A 171 -8.83 11.17 -11.27
CA GLN A 171 -9.68 11.73 -10.23
C GLN A 171 -10.17 13.13 -10.60
N ALA A 172 -9.33 13.97 -11.20
CA ALA A 172 -9.70 15.30 -11.69
C ALA A 172 -10.73 15.22 -12.83
N ALA A 173 -10.56 14.28 -13.77
CA ALA A 173 -11.52 14.07 -14.86
C ALA A 173 -12.90 13.62 -14.35
N ALA A 174 -12.94 12.80 -13.29
CA ALA A 174 -14.18 12.33 -12.69
C ALA A 174 -14.97 13.45 -11.97
N GLN A 175 -14.33 14.57 -11.60
CA GLN A 175 -14.97 15.72 -10.96
C GLN A 175 -15.55 16.74 -11.96
N HIS A 176 -15.20 16.64 -13.25
CA HIS A 176 -15.66 17.54 -14.32
C HIS A 176 -16.33 16.79 -15.49
N PRO A 177 -17.41 16.01 -15.27
CA PRO A 177 -18.15 15.34 -16.33
C PRO A 177 -18.96 16.28 -17.22
#